data_AF-A0A0R3PUF4-F1
#
_entry.id   AF-A0A0R3PUF4-F1
#
_cell.length_a   1.000
_cell.length_b   1.000
_cell.length_c   1.000
_cell.angle_alpha   90.00
_cell.angle_beta   90.00
_cell.angle_gamma   90.00
#
_symmetry.space_group_name_H-M   'P 1'
#
loop_
_entity.id
_entity.type
_entity.pdbx_description
1 polymer ?
#
loop_
_entity_poly.entity_id
_entity_poly.type
_entity_poly.pdbx_seq_one_letter_code
_entity_poly.pdbx_strand_id
1 'polypeptide(L)' 'MSRPPPQPVFVHRGFSGGAVSCAVVRTGNGDGVLVGTGEGRCELYDADTHVFIRTVYGI' A
#
# COMPACT_ATOMS: atom_id res chain seq x y z
N MET A 1 0.56 -7.13 32.14
CA MET A 1 -0.54 -6.78 31.20
C MET A 1 0.03 -6.80 29.79
N SER A 2 -0.57 -7.52 28.85
CA SER A 2 -0.10 -7.57 27.45
C SER A 2 -0.38 -6.26 26.74
N ARG A 3 0.55 -5.78 25.91
CA ARG A 3 0.34 -4.60 25.06
C ARG A 3 -0.88 -4.85 24.15
N PRO A 4 -1.82 -3.90 24.02
CA PRO A 4 -2.93 -4.05 23.09
C PRO A 4 -2.39 -4.19 21.65
N PRO A 5 -3.09 -4.94 20.78
CA PRO A 5 -2.70 -5.09 19.39
C PRO A 5 -2.56 -3.71 18.73
N PRO A 6 -1.56 -3.50 17.86
CA PRO A 6 -1.47 -2.27 17.09
C PRO A 6 -2.78 -2.08 16.31
N GLN A 7 -3.41 -0.93 16.50
CA GLN A 7 -4.60 -0.55 15.75
C GLN A 7 -4.13 0.07 14.43
N PRO A 8 -4.57 -0.44 13.27
CA PRO A 8 -4.20 0.16 12.01
C PRO A 8 -4.73 1.59 11.96
N VAL A 9 -3.83 2.55 11.73
CA VAL A 9 -4.17 3.97 11.61
C VAL A 9 -4.95 4.22 10.32
N PHE A 10 -4.62 3.47 9.26
CA PHE A 10 -5.31 3.50 7.97
C PHE A 10 -5.27 2.14 7.28
N VAL A 11 -6.24 1.93 6.38
CA VAL A 11 -6.36 0.73 5.55
C VAL A 11 -6.47 1.17 4.10
N HIS A 12 -5.48 0.82 3.27
CA HIS A 12 -5.56 1.03 1.83
C HIS A 12 -6.68 0.14 1.26
N ARG A 13 -7.55 0.74 0.45
CA ARG A 13 -8.66 0.09 -0.24
C ARG A 13 -8.56 0.40 -1.73
N GLY A 14 -9.10 -0.47 -2.58
CA GLY A 14 -9.21 -0.23 -4.02
C GLY A 14 -8.37 -1.14 -4.91
N PHE A 15 -7.43 -1.91 -4.35
CA PHE A 15 -6.73 -2.96 -5.08
C PHE A 15 -7.55 -4.25 -5.15
N SER A 16 -7.54 -4.91 -6.31
CA SER A 16 -8.15 -6.22 -6.55
C SER A 16 -7.15 -7.36 -6.34
N GLY A 17 -7.64 -8.57 -6.05
CA GLY A 17 -6.78 -9.75 -5.82
C GLY A 17 -6.14 -9.87 -4.44
N GLY A 18 -6.36 -8.91 -3.54
CA GLY A 18 -5.78 -8.88 -2.19
C GLY A 18 -4.28 -8.56 -2.18
N ALA A 19 -3.80 -7.97 -1.08
CA ALA A 19 -2.38 -7.63 -0.93
C ALA A 19 -1.56 -8.87 -0.59
N VAL A 20 -0.57 -9.19 -1.44
CA VAL A 20 0.37 -10.31 -1.23
C VAL A 20 1.76 -9.83 -0.82
N SER A 21 2.09 -8.57 -1.11
CA SER A 21 3.34 -7.94 -0.68
C SER A 21 3.16 -6.44 -0.53
N CYS A 22 3.95 -5.81 0.33
CA CYS A 22 4.01 -4.36 0.43
C CYS A 22 5.42 -3.87 0.80
N ALA A 23 5.74 -2.64 0.37
CA ALA A 23 7.00 -1.98 0.70
C ALA A 23 6.81 -0.46 0.78
N VAL A 24 7.49 0.18 1.75
CA VAL A 24 7.61 1.64 1.78
C VAL A 24 8.74 2.04 0.84
N VAL A 25 8.50 3.03 -0.02
CA VAL A 25 9.46 3.52 -1.02
C VAL A 25 9.56 5.03 -0.99
N ARG A 26 10.75 5.56 -1.24
CA ARG A 26 10.95 7.00 -1.46
C ARG A 26 10.57 7.33 -2.90
N THR A 27 9.66 8.27 -3.09
CA THR A 27 9.30 8.85 -4.39
C THR A 27 9.85 10.27 -4.50
N GLY A 28 9.77 10.87 -5.69
CA GLY A 28 10.15 12.28 -5.88
C GLY A 28 9.28 13.27 -5.08
N ASN A 29 8.10 12.84 -4.62
CA ASN A 29 7.12 13.69 -3.95
C ASN A 29 6.96 13.39 -2.45
N GLY A 30 7.73 12.44 -1.90
CA GLY A 30 7.57 11.95 -0.52
C GLY A 30 7.63 10.43 -0.44
N ASP A 31 7.24 9.89 0.71
CA ASP A 31 7.17 8.44 0.91
C ASP A 31 5.87 7.86 0.33
N GLY A 32 5.96 6.67 -0.26
CA GLY A 32 4.83 5.94 -0.81
C GLY A 32 4.83 4.49 -0.36
N VAL A 33 3.70 3.83 -0.53
CA VAL A 33 3.53 2.40 -0.25
C VAL A 33 3.26 1.69 -1.56
N LEU A 34 4.15 0.78 -1.94
CA LEU A 34 3.89 -0.19 -3.00
C LEU A 34 3.11 -1.36 -2.42
N VAL A 35 2.08 -1.79 -3.14
CA VAL A 35 1.28 -2.97 -2.84
C VAL A 35 1.28 -3.87 -4.06
N GLY A 36 1.87 -5.05 -3.92
CA GLY A 36 1.75 -6.13 -4.90
C GLY A 36 0.50 -6.95 -4.59
N THR A 37 -0.30 -7.25 -5.61
CA THR A 37 -1.59 -7.94 -5.47
C THR A 37 -1.53 -9.38 -6.00
N GLY A 38 -2.43 -10.23 -5.51
CA GLY A 38 -2.58 -11.61 -5.98
C GLY A 38 -3.00 -11.74 -7.45
N GLU A 39 -3.46 -10.64 -8.06
CA GLU A 39 -3.79 -10.56 -9.49
C GLU A 39 -2.61 -10.12 -10.36
N GLY A 40 -1.40 -10.04 -9.81
CA GLY A 40 -0.20 -9.69 -10.56
C GLY A 40 -0.07 -8.20 -10.86
N ARG A 41 -0.77 -7.35 -10.08
CA ARG A 41 -0.62 -5.89 -10.14
C ARG A 41 0.33 -5.39 -9.06
N CYS A 42 0.98 -4.27 -9.31
CA CYS A 42 1.72 -3.50 -8.33
C CYS A 42 1.25 -2.06 -8.39
N GLU A 43 0.70 -1.56 -7.29
CA GLU A 43 0.10 -0.24 -7.19
C GLU A 43 0.84 0.60 -6.16
N LEU A 44 1.00 1.89 -6.46
CA LEU A 44 1.63 2.85 -5.59
C LEU A 44 0.57 3.74 -4.94
N TYR A 45 0.67 3.87 -3.63
CA TYR A 45 -0.15 4.74 -2.81
C TYR A 45 0.73 5.78 -2.11
N ASP A 46 0.16 6.93 -1.82
CA ASP A 46 0.78 7.94 -0.97
C ASP A 46 0.81 7.44 0.49
N ALA A 47 1.93 7.58 1.19
CA ALA A 47 2.07 7.01 2.54
C ALA A 47 1.35 7.81 3.64
N ASP A 48 1.11 9.11 3.41
CA ASP A 48 0.50 10.00 4.40
C ASP A 48 -1.03 10.07 4.21
N THR A 49 -1.47 10.18 2.97
CA THR A 49 -2.88 10.33 2.60
C THR A 49 -3.55 9.00 2.25
N HIS A 50 -2.78 7.94 2.04
CA HIS A 50 -3.24 6.62 1.63
C HIS A 50 -3.98 6.58 0.27
N VAL A 51 -3.90 7.67 -0.50
CA VAL A 51 -4.54 7.81 -1.81
C VAL A 51 -3.75 7.04 -2.86
N PHE A 52 -4.48 6.37 -3.77
CA PHE A 52 -3.88 5.73 -4.94
C PHE A 52 -3.20 6.77 -5.83
N ILE A 53 -1.94 6.54 -6.18
CA ILE A 53 -1.17 7.40 -7.08
C ILE A 53 -1.20 6.83 -8.49
N ARG A 54 -0.74 5.59 -8.68
CA ARG A 54 -0.69 4.93 -9.99
C ARG A 54 -0.42 3.43 -9.89
N THR A 55 -0.69 2.73 -10.99
CA THR A 55 -0.17 1.38 -11.24
C THR A 55 1.28 1.45 -11.71
N VAL A 56 2.14 0.65 -11.09
CA VAL A 56 3.58 0.53 -11.40
C VAL A 56 3.85 -0.68 -12.28
N TYR A 57 3.08 -1.76 -12.10
CA TYR A 57 3.17 -2.98 -12.88
C TYR A 57 1.80 -3.68 -12.96
N GLY A 58 1.56 -4.41 -14.04
CA GLY A 58 0.29 -5.07 -14.33
C GLY A 58 -0.57 -4.30 -15.33
N ILE A 59 -1.47 -5.03 -16.01
CA ILE A 59 -2.35 -4.53 -17.08
C ILE A 59 -3.71 -4.11 -16.49
#